data_AF-A0A8J2NUU1-F1
#
_entry.id   AF-A0A8J2NUU1-F1
#
_cell.length_a   1.000
_cell.length_b   1.000
_cell.length_c   1.000
_cell.angle_alpha   90.00
_cell.angle_beta   90.00
_cell.angle_gamma   90.00
#
_symmetry.space_group_name_H-M   'P 1'
#
loop_
_entity.id
_entity.type
_entity.pdbx_description
1 polymer ?
#
loop_
_entity_poly.entity_id
_entity_poly.type
_entity_poly.pdbx_seq_one_letter_code
_entity_poly.pdbx_strand_id
1 'polypeptide(L)' 'RYLNYGAAGSLIGHALIHSFDFKGKQYNADGTLNKWWDAETERNYAKKTECFMNKFKNYTTDEQSIPV' A
#
# COMPACT_ATOMS: atom_id res chain seq x y z
N ARG A 1 1.50 -9.83 26.05
CA ARG A 1 0.76 -10.49 24.94
C ARG A 1 0.45 -9.52 23.79
N TYR A 2 -0.07 -8.32 24.05
CA TYR A 2 -0.34 -7.28 23.04
C TYR A 2 0.92 -6.79 22.28
N LEU A 3 2.08 -6.79 22.93
CA LEU A 3 3.35 -6.41 22.29
C LEU A 3 3.69 -7.25 21.05
N ASN A 4 3.37 -8.55 21.06
CA ASN A 4 3.61 -9.43 19.92
C ASN A 4 2.70 -9.09 18.74
N TYR A 5 1.46 -8.68 19.00
CA TYR A 5 0.56 -8.20 17.94
C TYR A 5 1.05 -6.87 17.36
N GLY A 6 1.54 -5.97 18.22
CA GLY A 6 2.09 -4.68 17.77
C GLY A 6 3.36 -4.83 16.93
N ALA A 7 4.27 -5.74 17.30
CA ALA A 7 5.50 -5.96 16.55
C ALA A 7 5.32 -6.95 15.40
N ALA A 8 5.13 -8.23 15.71
CA ALA A 8 5.04 -9.29 14.71
C ALA A 8 3.77 -9.17 13.86
N GLY A 9 2.64 -8.83 14.47
CA GLY A 9 1.38 -8.63 13.73
C GLY A 9 1.48 -7.49 12.71
N SER A 10 2.09 -6.36 13.07
CA SER A 10 2.30 -5.25 12.12
C SER A 10 3.23 -5.63 10.98
N LEU A 11 4.30 -6.40 11.24
CA LEU A 11 5.22 -6.87 10.19
C LEU A 11 4.52 -7.83 9.21
N ILE A 12 3.76 -8.79 9.74
CA ILE A 12 2.99 -9.72 8.91
C ILE A 12 1.94 -8.95 8.09
N GLY A 13 1.24 -8.00 8.72
CA GLY A 13 0.26 -7.14 8.04
C GLY A 13 0.89 -6.30 6.94
N HIS A 14 2.06 -5.72 7.18
CA HIS A 14 2.83 -4.97 6.19
C HIS A 14 3.19 -5.83 4.97
N ALA A 15 3.72 -7.03 5.19
CA ALA A 15 4.05 -7.97 4.12
C ALA A 15 2.81 -8.40 3.31
N LEU A 16 1.68 -8.63 3.99
CA LEU A 16 0.41 -8.97 3.33
C LEU A 16 -0.11 -7.80 2.48
N ILE A 17 -0.04 -6.56 2.98
CA ILE A 17 -0.53 -5.38 2.27
C ILE A 17 0.29 -5.10 1.00
N HIS A 18 1.56 -5.50 0.94
CA HIS A 18 2.35 -5.40 -0.30
C HIS A 18 1.75 -6.21 -1.47
N SER A 19 0.99 -7.28 -1.21
CA SER A 19 0.22 -7.97 -2.26
C SER A 19 -0.92 -7.13 -2.84
N PHE A 20 -1.25 -5.98 -2.24
CA PHE A 20 -2.33 -5.08 -2.64
C PHE A 20 -1.86 -3.64 -2.85
N ASP A 21 -0.55 -3.39 -2.83
CA ASP A 21 0.00 -2.08 -3.16
C ASP A 21 -0.10 -1.81 -4.68
N PHE A 22 0.45 -0.69 -5.13
CA PHE A 22 0.35 -0.24 -6.53
C PHE A 22 0.85 -1.29 -7.55
N LYS A 23 1.82 -2.13 -7.16
CA LYS A 23 2.31 -3.25 -7.97
C LYS A 23 1.53 -4.52 -7.65
N GLY A 24 1.39 -4.83 -6.36
CA GLY A 24 0.77 -6.08 -5.90
C GLY A 24 -0.63 -6.30 -6.45
N LYS A 25 -1.45 -5.25 -6.51
CA LYS A 25 -2.83 -5.33 -7.02
C LYS A 25 -2.96 -5.83 -8.47
N GLN A 26 -1.88 -5.80 -9.25
CA GLN A 26 -1.88 -6.23 -10.65
C GLN A 26 -1.69 -7.75 -10.79
N TYR A 27 -1.34 -8.44 -9.71
CA TYR A 27 -1.12 -9.88 -9.68
C TYR A 27 -2.32 -10.58 -9.05
N ASN A 28 -2.77 -11.67 -9.67
CA ASN A 28 -3.79 -12.53 -9.10
C ASN A 28 -3.18 -13.48 -8.04
N ALA A 29 -4.02 -14.35 -7.45
CA ALA A 29 -3.59 -15.27 -6.39
C ALA A 29 -2.46 -16.24 -6.81
N ASP A 30 -2.32 -16.51 -8.10
CA ASP A 30 -1.28 -17.38 -8.66
C ASP A 30 0.02 -16.62 -8.97
N GLY A 31 0.09 -15.33 -8.68
CA GLY A 31 1.23 -14.47 -8.99
C GLY A 31 1.36 -14.12 -10.47
N THR A 32 0.28 -14.27 -11.25
CA THR A 32 0.25 -13.89 -12.67
C THR A 32 -0.25 -12.46 -12.82
N LEU A 33 0.39 -11.69 -13.71
CA LEU A 33 -0.06 -10.36 -14.08
C LEU A 33 -1.42 -10.46 -14.78
N ASN A 34 -2.48 -10.11 -14.07
CA ASN A 34 -3.85 -10.18 -14.55
C ASN A 34 -4.65 -9.10 -13.84
N LYS A 35 -5.30 -8.21 -14.59
CA LYS A 35 -6.16 -7.18 -13.99
C LYS A 35 -7.47 -7.82 -13.52
N TRP A 36 -7.48 -8.24 -12.26
CA TRP A 36 -8.60 -8.96 -11.63
C TRP A 36 -9.58 -8.05 -10.88
N TRP A 37 -9.24 -6.76 -10.72
CA TRP A 37 -10.16 -5.76 -10.16
C TRP A 37 -11.10 -5.20 -11.20
N ASP A 38 -12.36 -5.04 -10.82
CA ASP A 38 -13.32 -4.28 -11.60
C ASP A 38 -12.97 -2.77 -11.64
N ALA A 39 -13.62 -2.07 -12.56
CA ALA A 39 -13.37 -0.65 -12.78
C ALA A 39 -13.80 0.24 -11.59
N GLU A 40 -14.73 -0.21 -10.75
CA GLU A 40 -15.16 0.54 -9.57
C GLU A 40 -14.11 0.47 -8.47
N THR A 41 -13.62 -0.73 -8.19
CA THR A 41 -12.55 -1.01 -7.22
C THR A 41 -11.29 -0.25 -7.59
N GLU A 42 -10.89 -0.26 -8.86
CA GLU A 42 -9.73 0.50 -9.35
C GLU A 42 -9.88 2.02 -9.11
N ARG A 43 -11.06 2.59 -9.38
CA ARG A 43 -11.32 4.01 -9.13
C ARG A 43 -11.30 4.34 -7.64
N ASN A 44 -11.92 3.50 -6.82
CA ASN A 44 -11.97 3.69 -5.37
C ASN A 44 -10.57 3.57 -4.74
N TYR A 45 -9.75 2.65 -5.24
CA TYR A 45 -8.36 2.50 -4.84
C TYR A 45 -7.56 3.76 -5.18
N ALA A 46 -7.62 4.22 -6.43
CA ALA A 46 -6.90 5.41 -6.89
C ALA A 46 -7.24 6.66 -6.04
N LYS A 47 -8.53 6.86 -5.73
CA LYS A 47 -9.00 7.94 -4.85
C LYS A 47 -8.41 7.87 -3.44
N LYS A 48 -8.33 6.66 -2.88
CA LYS A 48 -7.74 6.47 -1.53
C LYS A 48 -6.23 6.69 -1.56
N THR A 49 -5.53 6.16 -2.55
CA THR A 49 -4.07 6.33 -2.67
C THR A 49 -3.68 7.78 -2.86
N GLU A 50 -4.46 8.55 -3.63
CA GLU A 50 -4.23 9.99 -3.80
C GLU A 50 -4.27 10.75 -2.46
N CYS A 51 -5.21 10.41 -1.57
CA CYS A 51 -5.26 10.99 -0.23
C CYS A 51 -3.98 10.71 0.58
N PHE A 52 -3.46 9.49 0.52
CA PHE A 52 -2.21 9.14 1.19
C PHE A 52 -1.02 9.86 0.55
N MET A 53 -0.89 9.86 -0.77
CA MET A 53 0.16 10.59 -1.49
C MET A 53 0.17 12.07 -1.11
N ASN A 54 -0.98 12.73 -1.09
CA ASN A 54 -1.10 14.13 -0.70
C ASN A 54 -0.69 14.38 0.75
N LYS A 55 -0.99 13.44 1.66
CA LYS A 55 -0.55 13.53 3.05
C LYS A 55 0.98 13.43 3.15
N PHE A 56 1.60 12.50 2.42
CA PHE A 56 3.03 12.24 2.52
C PHE A 56 3.90 13.22 1.75
N LYS A 57 3.40 13.77 0.64
CA LYS A 57 4.07 14.78 -0.18
C LYS A 57 4.46 16.04 0.61
N ASN A 58 3.72 16.36 1.67
CA ASN A 58 3.93 17.56 2.48
C ASN A 58 4.86 17.32 3.68
N TYR A 59 5.38 16.10 3.87
CA TYR A 59 6.43 15.86 4.86
C TYR A 59 7.79 16.14 4.25
N THR A 60 8.48 17.14 4.78
CA THR A 60 9.90 17.36 4.55
C THR A 60 10.69 16.64 5.64
N THR A 61 11.67 15.82 5.27
CA THR A 61 12.63 15.24 6.23
C THR A 61 13.96 15.94 6.06
N ASP A 62 14.70 16.13 7.16
CA ASP A 62 15.95 16.90 7.17
C ASP A 62 17.09 16.23 6.38
N GLU A 63 16.94 14.96 5.98
CA GLU A 63 18.00 14.17 5.35
C GLU A 63 17.86 13.95 3.84
N GLN A 64 16.72 14.24 3.21
CA GLN A 64 16.59 14.20 1.75
C GLN A 64 15.39 15.00 1.27
N SER A 65 15.67 16.00 0.44
CA SER A 65 14.71 16.77 -0.37
C SER A 65 14.09 15.93 -1.51
N ILE A 66 13.74 14.68 -1.23
CA ILE A 66 13.03 13.83 -2.18
C ILE A 66 11.55 13.96 -1.82
N PRO A 67 10.70 14.56 -2.67
CA PRO A 67 9.27 14.43 -2.49
C PRO A 67 8.95 12.94 -2.62
N VAL A 68 8.38 12.35 -1.56
CA VAL A 68 7.80 11.00 -1.64
C VAL A 68 6.62 11.01 -2.61
#